data_AF-A0A6B3FGX6-F1
#
_entry.id   AF-A0A6B3FGX6-F1
#
_cell.length_a   1.000
_cell.length_b   1.000
_cell.length_c   1.000
_cell.angle_alpha   90.00
_cell.angle_beta   90.00
_cell.angle_gamma   90.00
#
_symmetry.space_group_name_H-M   'P 1'
#
loop_
_entity.id
_entity.type
_entity.pdbx_description
1 polymer ?
#
loop_
_entity_poly.entity_id
_entity_poly.type
_entity_poly.pdbx_seq_one_letter_code
_entity_poly.pdbx_strand_id
1 'polypeptide(L)'
;VGWEGYAEEVGAQIKALPGADAYQERFAAWLAECGATTRDVDTFMGPPARSLALVPRAMQPHADRVNTDVVTFVGPCFDASEETWARPADAER
;
A
#
# COMPACT_ATOMS: atom_id res chain seq x y z
N VAL A 1 2.33 0.37 3.86
CA VAL A 1 2.59 -1.09 3.86
C VAL A 1 2.19 -1.62 5.22
N GLY A 2 1.09 -2.38 5.30
CA GLY A 2 0.66 -3.00 6.54
C GLY A 2 1.51 -4.24 6.86
N TRP A 3 1.79 -4.47 8.13
CA TRP A 3 2.36 -5.71 8.63
C TRP A 3 1.28 -6.53 9.33
N GLU A 4 1.54 -7.82 9.51
CA GLU A 4 0.67 -8.69 10.30
C GLU A 4 0.55 -8.18 11.75
N GLY A 5 -0.68 -7.90 12.19
CA GLY A 5 -0.96 -7.29 13.50
C GLY A 5 -1.20 -5.78 13.45
N TYR A 6 -1.06 -5.12 12.30
CA TYR A 6 -1.25 -3.67 12.20
C TYR A 6 -2.66 -3.20 12.62
N ALA A 7 -3.69 -3.96 12.25
CA ALA A 7 -5.08 -3.62 12.56
C ALA A 7 -5.34 -3.63 14.07
N GLU A 8 -4.72 -4.58 14.79
CA GLU A 8 -4.83 -4.75 16.23
C GLU A 8 -3.95 -3.74 16.98
N GLU A 9 -2.70 -3.57 16.55
CA GLU A 9 -1.70 -2.73 17.22
C GLU A 9 -2.00 -1.23 17.05
N VAL A 10 -2.43 -0.83 15.84
CA VAL A 10 -2.64 0.58 15.47
C VAL A 10 -4.10 0.86 15.15
N GLY A 11 -4.74 0.01 14.35
CA GLY A 11 -6.13 0.23 13.92
C GLY A 11 -7.12 0.32 15.08
N ALA A 12 -6.97 -0.52 16.11
CA ALA A 12 -7.82 -0.49 17.30
C ALA A 12 -7.73 0.84 18.06
N GLN A 13 -6.55 1.45 18.12
CA GLN A 13 -6.36 2.75 18.77
C GLN A 13 -7.06 3.87 18.00
N ILE A 14 -6.98 3.83 16.67
CA ILE A 14 -7.67 4.78 15.79
C ILE A 14 -9.19 4.66 15.94
N LYS A 15 -9.72 3.43 16.01
CA LYS A 15 -11.15 3.18 16.22
C LYS A 15 -11.67 3.64 17.58
N ALA A 16 -10.80 3.77 18.58
CA ALA A 16 -11.19 4.27 19.89
C ALA A 16 -11.24 5.81 19.97
N LEU A 17 -10.84 6.53 18.91
CA LEU A 17 -10.85 7.99 18.91
C LEU A 17 -12.28 8.55 18.78
N PRO A 18 -12.58 9.70 19.41
CA PRO A 18 -13.87 10.36 19.26
C PRO A 18 -14.21 10.61 17.79
N GLY A 19 -15.41 10.20 17.37
CA GLY A 19 -15.90 10.37 16.00
C GLY A 19 -15.50 9.27 15.02
N ALA A 20 -14.80 8.23 15.47
CA ALA A 20 -14.45 7.08 14.62
C ALA A 20 -15.70 6.40 14.02
N ASP A 21 -16.77 6.22 14.81
CA ASP A 21 -18.01 5.61 14.31
C ASP A 21 -18.67 6.45 13.22
N ALA A 22 -18.78 7.77 13.43
CA ALA A 22 -19.34 8.68 12.43
C ALA A 22 -18.49 8.72 11.15
N TYR A 23 -17.16 8.59 11.27
CA TYR A 23 -16.26 8.46 10.13
C TYR A 23 -16.52 7.14 9.37
N GLN A 24 -16.61 6.02 10.09
CA GLN A 24 -16.86 4.69 9.53
C GLN A 24 -18.19 4.64 8.77
N GLU A 25 -19.27 5.15 9.37
CA GLU A 25 -20.59 5.22 8.73
C GLU A 25 -20.58 6.05 7.45
N ARG A 26 -19.95 7.23 7.48
CA ARG A 26 -19.84 8.10 6.31
C ARG A 26 -19.03 7.45 5.19
N PHE A 27 -17.94 6.75 5.53
CA PHE A 27 -17.13 6.04 4.55
C PHE A 27 -17.93 4.89 3.92
N ALA A 28 -18.60 4.07 4.73
CA ALA A 28 -19.42 2.96 4.23
C ALA A 28 -20.53 3.45 3.28
N ALA A 29 -21.19 4.56 3.61
CA ALA A 29 -22.18 5.19 2.74
C ALA A 29 -21.58 5.63 1.39
N TRP A 30 -20.40 6.27 1.43
CA TRP A 30 -19.68 6.68 0.22
C TRP A 30 -19.27 5.50 -0.66
N LEU A 31 -18.77 4.40 -0.08
CA LEU A 31 -18.45 3.17 -0.83
C LEU A 31 -19.68 2.59 -1.53
N ALA A 32 -20.83 2.59 -0.84
CA ALA A 32 -22.08 2.14 -1.43
C ALA A 32 -22.53 3.04 -2.59
N GLU A 33 -22.42 4.35 -2.45
CA GLU A 33 -22.74 5.34 -3.49
C GLU A 33 -21.86 5.18 -4.74
N CYS A 34 -20.56 4.94 -4.56
CA CYS A 34 -19.64 4.68 -5.67
C CYS A 34 -19.85 3.31 -6.35
N GLY A 35 -20.72 2.46 -5.81
CA GLY A 35 -20.94 1.11 -6.33
C GLY A 35 -19.77 0.16 -6.05
N ALA A 36 -18.99 0.41 -4.98
CA ALA A 36 -17.90 -0.47 -4.60
C ALA A 36 -18.43 -1.88 -4.25
N THR A 37 -17.70 -2.89 -4.72
CA THR A 37 -17.99 -4.30 -4.39
C THR A 37 -17.56 -4.65 -2.98
N THR A 38 -16.51 -4.00 -2.47
CA THR A 38 -16.08 -4.07 -1.07
C THR A 38 -16.66 -2.89 -0.30
N ARG A 39 -17.57 -3.18 0.63
CA ARG A 39 -18.28 -2.15 1.44
C ARG A 39 -17.83 -2.07 2.89
N ASP A 40 -17.16 -3.12 3.38
CA ASP A 40 -16.51 -3.07 4.68
C ASP A 40 -15.31 -2.11 4.58
N VAL A 41 -15.33 -1.05 5.39
CA VAL A 41 -14.38 0.06 5.31
C VAL A 41 -12.98 -0.40 5.70
N ASP A 42 -12.85 -1.22 6.74
CA ASP A 42 -11.54 -1.72 7.18
C ASP A 42 -10.92 -2.64 6.14
N THR A 43 -11.72 -3.50 5.50
CA THR A 43 -11.27 -4.35 4.39
C THR A 43 -10.88 -3.51 3.18
N PHE A 44 -11.65 -2.47 2.86
CA PHE A 44 -11.36 -1.57 1.73
C PHE A 44 -10.07 -0.78 1.93
N MET A 45 -9.85 -0.25 3.13
CA MET A 45 -8.65 0.50 3.50
C MET A 45 -7.44 -0.40 3.81
N GLY A 46 -7.68 -1.69 3.98
CA GLY A 46 -6.67 -2.70 4.28
C GLY A 46 -5.62 -2.85 3.17
N PRO A 47 -4.62 -3.72 3.39
CA PRO A 47 -3.60 -3.97 2.37
C PRO A 47 -4.25 -4.49 1.07
N PRO A 48 -3.92 -3.90 -0.09
CA PRO A 48 -4.46 -4.36 -1.37
C PRO A 48 -3.93 -5.76 -1.71
N ALA A 49 -4.61 -6.47 -2.61
CA ALA A 49 -4.21 -7.82 -3.04
C ALA A 49 -2.82 -7.87 -3.71
N ARG A 50 -2.32 -6.74 -4.21
CA ARG A 50 -0.96 -6.57 -4.73
C ARG A 50 -0.51 -5.12 -4.57
N SER A 51 0.75 -4.91 -4.19
CA SER A 51 1.32 -3.56 -4.00
C SER A 51 2.81 -3.47 -4.33
N LEU A 52 3.25 -2.30 -4.77
CA LEU A 52 4.66 -1.91 -4.83
C LEU A 52 4.95 -0.89 -3.74
N ALA A 53 5.91 -1.19 -2.87
CA ALA A 53 6.37 -0.28 -1.83
C ALA A 53 7.57 0.53 -2.35
N LEU A 54 7.36 1.83 -2.55
CA LEU A 54 8.36 2.77 -3.05
C LEU A 54 9.34 3.26 -1.97
N VAL A 55 9.31 2.64 -0.81
CA VAL A 55 10.19 2.89 0.32
C VAL A 55 11.21 1.74 0.40
N PRO A 56 12.49 2.00 0.76
CA PRO A 56 13.42 0.93 1.06
C PRO A 56 12.88 0.01 2.16
N ARG A 57 13.02 -1.31 2.02
CA ARG A 57 12.57 -2.28 3.04
C ARG A 57 13.12 -1.97 4.43
N ALA A 58 14.35 -1.46 4.52
CA ALA A 58 14.98 -1.10 5.79
C ALA A 58 14.26 0.01 6.57
N MET A 59 13.45 0.84 5.91
CA MET A 59 12.68 1.91 6.53
C MET A 59 11.27 1.47 6.94
N GLN A 60 10.86 0.24 6.62
CA GLN A 60 9.54 -0.27 6.95
C GLN A 60 9.51 -0.81 8.39
N PRO A 61 8.64 -0.28 9.27
CA PRO A 61 8.40 -0.89 10.57
C PRO A 61 7.91 -2.33 10.42
N HIS A 62 8.44 -3.23 11.24
CA HIS A 62 8.09 -4.66 11.22
C HIS A 62 8.18 -5.29 9.82
N ALA A 63 9.21 -4.95 9.05
CA ALA A 63 9.41 -5.42 7.68
C ALA A 63 9.48 -6.96 7.55
N ASP A 64 9.77 -7.66 8.65
CA ASP A 64 9.74 -9.12 8.78
C ASP A 64 8.31 -9.69 8.82
N ARG A 65 7.33 -8.89 9.26
CA ARG A 65 5.90 -9.25 9.33
C ARG A 65 5.09 -8.75 8.13
N VAL A 66 5.75 -8.21 7.11
CA VAL A 66 5.08 -7.80 5.86
C VAL A 66 4.91 -9.00 4.95
N ASN A 67 3.70 -9.24 4.46
CA ASN A 67 3.44 -10.27 3.45
C ASN A 67 4.09 -9.87 2.11
N THR A 68 5.21 -10.53 1.78
CA THR A 68 5.99 -10.26 0.56
C THR A 68 5.44 -10.95 -0.70
N ASP A 69 4.48 -11.86 -0.56
CA ASP A 69 3.71 -12.38 -1.69
C ASP A 69 2.69 -11.35 -2.20
N VAL A 70 2.34 -10.35 -1.39
CA VAL A 70 1.43 -9.26 -1.74
C VAL A 70 2.19 -7.96 -2.02
N VAL A 71 3.20 -7.64 -1.21
CA VAL A 71 3.96 -6.39 -1.27
C VAL A 71 5.36 -6.62 -1.80
N THR A 72 5.72 -5.96 -2.90
CA THR A 72 7.10 -5.94 -3.42
C THR A 72 7.77 -4.61 -3.07
N PHE A 73 8.85 -4.65 -2.30
CA PHE A 73 9.68 -3.46 -2.04
C PHE A 73 10.57 -3.19 -3.25
N VAL A 74 10.33 -2.06 -3.92
CA VAL A 74 11.12 -1.62 -5.08
C VAL A 74 12.05 -0.46 -4.73
N GLY A 75 11.88 0.15 -3.56
CA GLY A 75 12.62 1.35 -3.17
C GLY A 75 12.16 2.59 -3.95
N PRO A 76 12.83 3.74 -3.78
CA PRO A 76 12.45 4.96 -4.46
C PRO A 76 12.59 4.81 -5.98
N CYS A 77 11.53 5.12 -6.71
CA CYS A 77 11.55 5.19 -8.17
C CYS A 77 12.05 6.58 -8.59
N PHE A 78 13.35 6.81 -8.50
CA PHE A 78 13.95 8.01 -9.07
C PHE A 78 13.80 8.00 -10.59
N ASP A 79 13.72 9.20 -11.17
CA ASP A 79 13.80 9.33 -12.62
C ASP A 79 15.15 8.76 -13.08
N ALA A 80 15.13 7.87 -14.06
CA ALA A 80 16.35 7.38 -14.67
C ALA A 80 16.90 8.52 -15.52
N SER A 81 17.71 9.39 -14.91
CA SER A 81 18.35 10.52 -15.59
C SER A 81 18.90 10.08 -16.94
N GLU A 82 18.48 10.74 -18.03
CA GLU A 82 18.91 10.69 -19.45
C GLU A 82 20.00 9.68 -19.90
N GLU A 83 20.02 8.45 -19.41
CA GLU A 83 20.88 7.40 -19.94
C GLU A 83 20.23 6.91 -21.23
N THR A 84 20.47 7.68 -22.28
CA THR A 84 20.10 7.32 -23.64
C THR A 84 20.83 6.03 -23.97
N TRP A 85 20.06 4.97 -24.22
CA TRP A 85 20.62 3.71 -24.66
C TRP A 85 21.49 3.93 -25.91
N ALA A 86 22.79 3.62 -25.80
CA ALA A 86 23.72 3.64 -26.91
C ALA A 86 23.90 2.20 -27.42
N ARG A 87 23.67 1.98 -28.72
CA ARG A 87 23.91 0.69 -29.36
C ARG A 87 25.39 0.31 -29.20
N PRO A 88 25.72 -0.90 -28.73
CA PRO A 88 27.10 -1.41 -28.74
C PRO A 88 27.69 -1.37 -30.16
N ALA A 89 28.97 -0.99 -30.28
CA ALA A 89 29.62 -0.77 -31.57
C ALA A 89 29.66 -2.01 -32.48
N ASP A 90 29.49 -3.19 -31.89
CA ASP A 90 29.59 -4.52 -32.49
C ASP A 90 28.25 -5.21 -32.70
N ALA A 91 27.13 -4.57 -32.34
CA ALA A 91 25.81 -5.18 -32.54
C ALA A 91 25.50 -5.32 -34.04
N GLU A 92 25.25 -6.54 -34.53
CA GLU A 92 24.75 -6.80 -35.89
C GLU A 92 23.24 -6.50 -36.03
N ARG A 93 22.73 -6.40 -37.26
CA ARG A 93 21.37 -5.94 -37.59
C ARG A 93 20.27 -6.93 -37.20
#